data_AF-A0A2S9F9W1-F1
#
_entry.id   AF-A0A2S9F9W1-F1
#
_cell.length_a   1.000
_cell.length_b   1.000
_cell.length_c   1.000
_cell.angle_alpha   90.00
_cell.angle_beta   90.00
_cell.angle_gamma   90.00
#
_symmetry.space_group_name_H-M   'P 1'
#
loop_
_entity.id
_entity.type
_entity.pdbx_description
1 polymer ?
#
loop_
_entity_poly.entity_id
_entity_poly.type
_entity_poly.pdbx_seq_one_letter_code
_entity_poly.pdbx_strand_id
1 'polypeptide(L)'
;TLRATPRSLTAVSELTEIVRAISRRIAEVGLGDKQAILDQYADILRLRNRLASAAPEDKAWTRDALDVRNRFTFDCAEWDVASEELIRTHSNAGDNSGGEQEKLMAFCLAGALSFNLAAPGHAGTEEANRPVFAQLMLDEAFSKSDPQFAQQALQAFRKFGFQLVIVATVQNATTIQPYIDSVVMVSKTEATGRNARPVATIATRTISEFGELRREMRANARVPAGV
;
A
#
# COMPACT_ATOMS: atom_id res chain seq x y z
N THR A 1 1.76 -12.68 10.15
CA THR A 1 1.82 -11.73 11.28
C THR A 1 2.70 -10.56 10.94
N LEU A 2 2.15 -9.34 10.97
CA LEU A 2 2.92 -8.11 10.78
C LEU A 2 3.54 -7.66 12.11
N ARG A 3 4.82 -7.30 12.09
CA ARG A 3 5.58 -6.81 13.25
C ARG A 3 6.22 -5.48 12.89
N ALA A 4 6.15 -4.53 13.81
CA ALA A 4 6.87 -3.26 13.74
C ALA A 4 8.00 -3.29 14.77
N THR A 5 9.23 -3.37 14.30
CA THR A 5 10.44 -3.41 15.13
C THR A 5 11.03 -1.99 15.22
N PRO A 6 11.25 -1.43 16.42
CA PRO A 6 11.86 -0.11 16.55
C PRO A 6 13.29 -0.10 16.01
N ARG A 7 13.63 0.93 15.24
CA ARG A 7 14.99 1.21 14.76
C ARG A 7 15.69 2.18 15.69
N SER A 8 16.93 1.87 16.07
CA SER A 8 17.80 2.81 16.77
C SER A 8 18.40 3.78 15.75
N LEU A 9 17.92 5.02 15.76
CA LEU A 9 18.45 6.10 14.91
C LEU A 9 19.21 7.10 15.79
N THR A 10 20.49 7.32 15.48
CA THR A 10 21.33 8.29 16.20
C THR A 10 20.69 9.67 16.26
N ALA A 11 20.07 10.11 15.16
CA ALA A 11 19.37 11.39 15.06
C ALA A 11 18.22 11.54 16.09
N VAL A 12 17.49 10.45 16.38
CA VAL A 12 16.41 10.45 17.38
C VAL A 12 16.97 10.58 18.79
N SER A 13 18.04 9.85 19.10
CA SER A 13 18.73 9.94 20.39
C SER A 13 19.32 11.34 20.61
N GLU A 14 19.98 11.92 19.60
CA GLU A 14 20.50 13.28 19.65
C GLU A 14 19.39 14.31 19.90
N LEU A 15 18.29 14.25 19.13
CA LEU A 15 17.17 15.16 19.33
C LEU A 15 16.59 15.03 20.74
N THR A 16 16.45 13.80 21.24
CA THR A 16 15.93 13.54 22.59
C THR A 16 16.82 14.17 23.66
N GLU A 17 18.14 14.06 23.53
CA GLU A 17 19.07 14.68 24.47
C GLU A 17 19.05 16.21 24.40
N ILE A 18 18.96 16.80 23.20
CA ILE A 18 18.79 18.25 23.03
C ILE A 18 17.52 18.74 23.73
N VAL A 19 16.38 18.07 23.49
CA VAL A 19 15.09 18.44 24.10
C VAL A 19 15.13 18.24 25.61
N ARG A 20 15.77 17.18 26.11
CA ARG A 20 15.97 16.96 27.55
C ARG A 20 16.82 18.05 28.19
N ALA A 21 17.92 18.46 27.56
CA ALA A 21 18.77 19.53 28.05
C ALA A 21 18.01 20.86 28.13
N ILE A 22 17.22 21.20 27.11
CA ILE A 22 16.35 22.39 27.11
C ILE A 22 15.31 22.28 28.23
N SER A 23 14.70 21.11 28.40
CA SER A 23 13.63 20.88 29.37
C SER A 23 14.10 20.94 30.83
N ARG A 24 15.32 20.45 31.12
CA ARG A 24 15.90 20.49 32.47
C ARG A 24 16.06 21.92 33.00
N ARG A 25 16.27 22.89 32.12
CA ARG A 25 16.48 24.31 32.48
C ARG A 25 15.19 25.10 32.67
N ILE A 26 14.01 24.51 32.40
CA ILE A 26 12.72 25.22 32.49
C ILE A 26 12.48 25.83 33.88
N ALA A 27 12.83 25.12 34.95
CA ALA A 27 12.62 25.59 36.32
C ALA A 27 13.51 26.80 36.66
N GLU A 28 14.80 26.73 36.33
CA GLU A 28 15.78 27.82 36.56
C GLU A 28 15.45 29.06 35.73
N VAL A 29 14.99 28.86 34.49
CA VAL A 29 14.48 29.92 33.61
C VAL A 29 13.25 30.58 34.20
N GLY A 30 12.32 29.80 34.76
CA GLY A 30 11.13 30.32 35.46
C GLY A 30 11.46 31.13 36.71
N LEU A 31 12.59 30.84 37.36
CA LEU A 31 13.10 31.60 38.50
C LEU A 31 13.90 32.85 38.10
N GLY A 32 14.09 33.09 36.79
CA GLY A 32 14.77 34.28 36.28
C GLY A 32 16.30 34.19 36.29
N ASP A 33 16.87 32.99 36.34
CA ASP A 33 18.32 32.80 36.21
C ASP A 33 18.78 33.22 34.81
N LYS A 34 19.56 34.31 34.75
CA LYS A 34 20.06 34.88 33.50
C LYS A 34 20.95 33.92 32.72
N GLN A 35 21.76 33.12 33.40
CA GLN A 35 22.65 32.18 32.74
C GLN A 35 21.83 31.04 32.12
N ALA A 36 20.89 30.47 32.87
CA ALA A 36 19.99 29.43 32.38
C ALA A 36 19.16 29.89 31.17
N ILE A 37 18.69 31.15 31.17
CA ILE A 37 17.96 31.76 30.04
C ILE A 37 18.84 31.84 28.79
N LEU A 38 20.06 32.35 28.91
CA LEU A 38 20.97 32.49 27.77
C LEU A 38 21.36 31.12 27.20
N ASP A 39 21.66 30.15 28.06
CA ASP A 39 22.05 28.80 27.65
C ASP A 39 20.87 28.08 26.97
N GLN A 40 19.66 28.18 27.53
CA GLN A 40 18.46 27.61 26.90
C GLN A 40 18.17 28.26 25.55
N TYR A 41 18.30 29.58 25.45
CA TYR A 41 18.11 30.30 24.19
C TYR A 41 19.13 29.89 23.13
N ALA A 42 20.40 29.74 23.50
CA ALA A 42 21.45 29.27 22.61
C ALA A 42 21.17 27.85 22.08
N ASP A 43 20.75 26.93 22.95
CA ASP A 43 20.38 25.56 22.57
C ASP A 43 19.18 25.53 21.60
N ILE A 44 18.14 26.33 21.89
CA ILE A 44 16.97 26.46 21.01
C ILE A 44 17.37 27.03 19.64
N LEU A 45 18.21 28.08 19.62
CA LEU A 45 18.69 28.65 18.37
C LEU A 45 19.51 27.65 17.56
N ARG A 46 20.37 26.87 18.21
CA ARG A 46 21.16 25.83 17.54
C ARG A 46 20.27 24.77 16.91
N LEU A 47 19.26 24.29 17.65
CA LEU A 47 18.28 23.34 17.14
C LEU A 47 17.49 23.93 15.95
N ARG A 48 16.98 25.15 16.10
CA ARG A 48 16.24 25.87 15.05
C ARG A 48 17.07 26.05 13.78
N ASN A 49 18.34 26.43 13.91
CA ASN A 49 19.25 26.60 12.78
C ASN A 49 19.55 25.28 12.07
N ARG A 50 19.76 24.19 12.82
CA ARG A 50 19.95 22.84 12.26
C ARG A 50 18.71 22.39 11.49
N LEU A 51 17.52 22.58 12.05
CA LEU A 51 16.25 22.24 11.41
C LEU A 51 15.95 23.08 10.16
N ALA A 52 16.40 24.33 10.13
CA ALA A 52 16.22 25.24 8.98
C ALA A 52 17.34 25.12 7.94
N SER A 53 18.40 24.37 8.22
CA SER A 53 19.57 24.25 7.35
C SER A 53 19.22 23.57 6.02
N ALA A 54 19.79 24.09 4.94
CA ALA A 54 19.64 23.50 3.61
C ALA A 54 20.67 22.40 3.32
N ALA A 55 21.64 22.20 4.21
CA ALA A 55 22.74 21.25 4.05
C ALA A 55 22.20 19.80 3.95
N PRO A 56 22.74 18.95 3.05
CA PRO A 56 22.26 17.58 2.87
C PRO A 56 22.25 16.75 4.15
N GLU A 57 23.29 16.87 4.98
CA GLU A 57 23.46 16.18 6.25
C GLU A 57 22.41 16.59 7.29
N ASP A 58 22.09 17.88 7.38
CA ASP A 58 21.09 18.41 8.31
C ASP A 58 19.68 18.03 7.86
N LYS A 59 19.43 17.99 6.55
CA LYS A 59 18.17 17.49 5.99
C LYS A 59 17.98 16.00 6.28
N ALA A 60 19.02 15.19 6.09
CA ALA A 60 18.98 13.76 6.40
C ALA A 60 18.76 13.54 7.90
N TRP A 61 19.48 14.26 8.75
CA TRP A 61 19.28 14.21 10.20
C TRP A 61 17.86 14.62 10.60
N THR A 62 17.34 15.72 10.04
CA THR A 62 15.99 16.22 10.34
C THR A 62 14.93 15.21 9.94
N ARG A 63 15.07 14.61 8.76
CA ARG A 63 14.21 13.52 8.29
C ARG A 63 14.25 12.34 9.27
N ASP A 64 15.43 11.89 9.68
CA ASP A 64 15.56 10.71 10.54
C ASP A 64 15.12 11.00 11.99
N ALA A 65 15.31 12.22 12.48
CA ALA A 65 14.91 12.64 13.82
C ALA A 65 13.40 12.88 13.95
N LEU A 66 12.78 13.52 12.96
CA LEU A 66 11.37 13.97 13.02
C LEU A 66 10.38 13.03 12.34
N ASP A 67 10.78 12.30 11.29
CA ASP A 67 9.87 11.40 10.60
C ASP A 67 9.73 10.09 11.37
N VAL A 68 8.63 9.96 12.10
CA VAL A 68 8.30 8.76 12.89
C VAL A 68 8.22 7.49 12.05
N ARG A 69 7.96 7.60 10.73
CA ARG A 69 7.90 6.44 9.84
C ARG A 69 9.24 5.76 9.69
N ASN A 70 10.34 6.51 9.79
CA ASN A 70 11.70 5.97 9.71
C ASN A 70 12.13 5.25 11.00
N ARG A 71 11.36 5.40 12.09
CA ARG A 71 11.68 4.81 13.40
C ARG A 71 11.32 3.33 13.51
N PHE A 72 10.64 2.77 12.52
CA PHE A 72 10.22 1.37 12.55
C PHE A 72 10.68 0.65 11.28
N THR A 73 11.13 -0.59 11.45
CA THR A 73 11.18 -1.60 10.40
C THR A 73 9.91 -2.44 10.47
N PHE A 74 9.36 -2.76 9.31
CA PHE A 74 8.18 -3.60 9.20
C PHE A 74 8.57 -4.95 8.60
N ASP A 75 8.20 -6.02 9.32
CA ASP A 75 8.44 -7.39 8.89
C ASP A 75 7.13 -8.18 8.97
N CYS A 76 6.82 -8.97 7.94
CA CYS A 76 5.68 -9.88 7.94
C CYS A 76 6.16 -11.32 7.94
N ALA A 77 5.89 -12.04 9.02
CA ALA A 77 6.13 -13.47 9.13
C ALA A 77 4.93 -14.25 8.60
N GLU A 78 5.16 -15.10 7.61
CA GLU A 78 4.22 -16.06 7.04
C GLU A 78 4.37 -17.40 7.78
N TRP A 79 3.25 -17.95 8.24
CA TRP A 79 3.20 -19.18 9.05
C TRP A 79 2.30 -20.19 8.36
N ASP A 80 2.66 -21.46 8.45
CA ASP A 80 1.76 -22.55 8.05
C ASP A 80 0.63 -22.67 9.08
N VAL A 81 -0.61 -22.78 8.61
CA VAL A 81 -1.78 -22.80 9.48
C VAL A 81 -1.96 -24.15 10.18
N ALA A 82 -1.46 -25.24 9.59
CA ALA A 82 -1.60 -26.58 10.12
C ALA A 82 -0.42 -26.99 11.00
N SER A 83 0.81 -26.66 10.60
CA SER A 83 2.02 -27.02 11.36
C SER A 83 2.52 -25.93 12.31
N GLU A 84 1.98 -24.70 12.23
CA GLU A 84 2.49 -23.51 12.94
C GLU A 84 3.98 -23.23 12.68
N GLU A 85 4.56 -23.79 11.61
CA GLU A 85 5.94 -23.54 11.25
C GLU A 85 6.09 -22.21 10.52
N LEU A 86 7.19 -21.51 10.82
CA LEU A 86 7.55 -20.28 10.11
C LEU A 86 7.92 -20.63 8.68
N ILE A 87 7.10 -20.22 7.72
CA ILE A 87 7.37 -20.42 6.30
C ILE A 87 8.44 -19.42 5.87
N ARG A 88 8.18 -18.12 6.06
CA ARG A 88 9.07 -17.02 5.61
C ARG A 88 8.86 -15.72 6.40
N THR A 89 9.85 -14.83 6.34
CA THR A 89 9.76 -13.45 6.84
C THR A 89 10.04 -12.47 5.71
N HIS A 90 9.09 -11.58 5.43
CA HIS A 90 9.20 -10.51 4.45
C HIS A 90 9.57 -9.20 5.15
N SER A 91 10.65 -8.53 4.74
CA SER A 91 11.10 -7.26 5.33
C SER A 91 11.16 -6.15 4.30
N ASN A 92 10.93 -4.90 4.73
CA ASN A 92 11.15 -3.71 3.90
C ASN A 92 12.60 -3.17 3.95
N ALA A 93 13.49 -3.79 4.74
CA ALA A 93 14.82 -3.25 5.04
C ALA A 93 16.00 -4.17 4.63
N GLY A 94 15.74 -5.30 3.99
CA GLY A 94 16.76 -6.27 3.55
C GLY A 94 16.81 -6.48 2.04
N ASP A 95 17.88 -7.11 1.55
CA ASP A 95 18.10 -7.57 0.16
C ASP A 95 17.15 -8.72 -0.21
N ASN A 96 15.84 -8.47 -0.20
CA ASN A 96 14.86 -9.44 -0.66
C ASN A 96 14.57 -9.24 -2.15
N SER A 97 14.22 -10.33 -2.84
CA SER A 97 13.78 -10.31 -4.24
C SER A 97 12.60 -9.34 -4.40
N GLY A 98 12.57 -8.56 -5.50
CA GLY A 98 11.54 -7.52 -5.71
C GLY A 98 10.10 -8.00 -5.49
N GLY A 99 9.79 -9.26 -5.85
CA GLY A 99 8.46 -9.85 -5.62
C GLY A 99 8.09 -10.06 -4.14
N GLU A 100 9.05 -10.22 -3.24
CA GLU A 100 8.80 -10.37 -1.80
C GLU A 100 8.49 -9.04 -1.12
N GLN A 101 9.20 -7.98 -1.53
CA GLN A 101 8.91 -6.62 -1.08
C GLN A 101 7.52 -6.18 -1.56
N GLU A 102 7.15 -6.57 -2.79
CA GLU A 102 5.84 -6.30 -3.37
C GLU A 102 4.70 -7.01 -2.60
N LYS A 103 4.83 -8.30 -2.24
CA LYS A 103 3.83 -9.02 -1.43
C LYS A 103 3.54 -8.32 -0.11
N LEU A 104 4.60 -7.88 0.58
CA LEU A 104 4.48 -7.13 1.84
C LEU A 104 3.74 -5.80 1.62
N MET A 105 4.08 -5.06 0.56
CA MET A 105 3.42 -3.80 0.24
C MET A 105 1.93 -3.97 -0.03
N ALA A 106 1.51 -4.97 -0.82
CA ALA A 106 0.09 -5.20 -1.10
C ALA A 106 -0.70 -5.52 0.18
N PHE A 107 -0.14 -6.33 1.08
CA PHE A 107 -0.76 -6.65 2.37
C PHE A 107 -0.86 -5.42 3.27
N CYS A 108 0.23 -4.64 3.39
CA CYS A 108 0.24 -3.40 4.15
C CYS A 108 -0.73 -2.36 3.60
N LEU A 109 -0.82 -2.21 2.28
CA LEU A 109 -1.76 -1.31 1.61
C LEU A 109 -3.21 -1.73 1.90
N ALA A 110 -3.54 -3.00 1.72
CA ALA A 110 -4.89 -3.51 1.98
C ALA A 110 -5.28 -3.33 3.45
N GLY A 111 -4.39 -3.66 4.39
CA GLY A 111 -4.63 -3.45 5.82
C GLY A 111 -4.78 -1.97 6.20
N ALA A 112 -3.92 -1.09 5.64
CA ALA A 112 -3.99 0.35 5.89
C ALA A 112 -5.29 0.95 5.34
N LEU A 113 -5.70 0.57 4.13
CA LEU A 113 -6.99 1.00 3.57
C LEU A 113 -8.14 0.50 4.43
N SER A 114 -8.09 -0.76 4.87
CA SER A 114 -9.13 -1.38 5.71
C SER A 114 -9.32 -0.60 7.00
N PHE A 115 -8.21 -0.24 7.66
CA PHE A 115 -8.21 0.56 8.88
C PHE A 115 -8.73 1.99 8.66
N ASN A 116 -8.28 2.67 7.61
CA ASN A 116 -8.70 4.06 7.33
C ASN A 116 -10.18 4.16 6.92
N LEU A 117 -10.73 3.12 6.30
CA LEU A 117 -12.11 3.09 5.78
C LEU A 117 -13.08 2.35 6.71
N ALA A 118 -12.59 1.81 7.82
CA ALA A 118 -13.42 1.20 8.86
C ALA A 118 -14.23 2.26 9.62
N ALA A 119 -15.42 1.87 10.10
CA ALA A 119 -16.30 2.76 10.84
C ALA A 119 -15.67 3.17 12.19
N PRO A 120 -15.54 4.47 12.50
CA PRO A 120 -15.19 4.91 13.85
C PRO A 120 -16.33 4.50 14.80
N GLY A 121 -16.09 3.50 15.65
CA GLY A 121 -17.08 2.97 16.59
C GLY A 121 -17.11 1.45 16.72
N HIS A 122 -16.51 0.72 15.78
CA HIS A 122 -16.45 -0.75 15.84
C HIS A 122 -15.15 -1.26 16.50
N ALA A 123 -14.30 -0.37 17.01
CA ALA A 123 -13.04 -0.70 17.68
C ALA A 123 -13.27 -1.73 18.80
N GLY A 124 -12.70 -2.93 18.65
CA GLY A 124 -12.84 -4.03 19.61
C GLY A 124 -13.86 -5.11 19.24
N THR A 125 -14.56 -5.00 18.11
CA THR A 125 -15.42 -6.06 17.55
C THR A 125 -14.75 -6.78 16.38
N GLU A 126 -15.23 -7.96 15.97
CA GLU A 126 -14.71 -8.64 14.76
C GLU A 126 -14.88 -7.79 13.48
N GLU A 127 -15.83 -6.86 13.49
CA GLU A 127 -16.10 -5.92 12.39
C GLU A 127 -15.26 -4.63 12.46
N ALA A 128 -14.43 -4.47 13.50
CA ALA A 128 -13.61 -3.27 13.75
C ALA A 128 -12.75 -2.84 12.55
N ASN A 129 -12.33 -3.81 11.74
CA ASN A 129 -11.40 -3.60 10.65
C ASN A 129 -12.06 -3.74 9.27
N ARG A 130 -13.38 -3.88 9.19
CA ARG A 130 -14.07 -4.02 7.91
C ARG A 130 -14.42 -2.63 7.34
N PRO A 131 -14.08 -2.34 6.08
CA PRO A 131 -14.34 -1.03 5.50
C PRO A 131 -15.85 -0.82 5.27
N VAL A 132 -16.36 0.36 5.64
CA VAL A 132 -17.76 0.77 5.34
C VAL A 132 -17.91 1.08 3.85
N PHE A 133 -16.90 1.77 3.30
CA PHE A 133 -16.75 2.01 1.88
C PHE A 133 -15.68 1.06 1.34
N ALA A 134 -16.14 -0.08 0.85
CA ALA A 134 -15.29 -1.19 0.45
C ALA A 134 -14.95 -1.21 -1.06
N GLN A 135 -15.49 -0.31 -1.87
CA GLN A 135 -15.27 -0.37 -3.32
C GLN A 135 -13.88 0.16 -3.71
N LEU A 136 -13.11 -0.65 -4.41
CA LEU A 136 -11.80 -0.29 -4.95
C LEU A 136 -11.80 -0.49 -6.47
N MET A 137 -11.61 0.61 -7.21
CA MET A 137 -11.49 0.59 -8.67
C MET A 137 -10.03 0.50 -9.07
N LEU A 138 -9.69 -0.48 -9.92
CA LEU A 138 -8.35 -0.69 -10.44
C LEU A 138 -8.38 -0.57 -11.96
N ASP A 139 -7.79 0.49 -12.50
CA ASP A 139 -7.62 0.66 -13.94
C ASP A 139 -6.33 -0.01 -14.42
N GLU A 140 -6.38 -0.60 -15.61
CA GLU A 140 -5.30 -1.38 -16.23
C GLU A 140 -4.62 -2.40 -15.29
N ALA A 141 -5.42 -2.97 -14.38
CA ALA A 141 -4.88 -3.71 -13.25
C ALA A 141 -4.07 -4.92 -13.71
N PHE A 142 -2.87 -5.06 -13.13
CA PHE A 142 -1.99 -6.23 -13.31
C PHE A 142 -1.59 -6.51 -14.76
N SER A 143 -1.67 -5.50 -15.64
CA SER A 143 -1.25 -5.60 -17.04
C SER A 143 0.26 -5.76 -17.23
N LYS A 144 1.05 -5.27 -16.26
CA LYS A 144 2.52 -5.32 -16.25
C LYS A 144 3.10 -6.01 -15.00
N SER A 145 2.23 -6.48 -14.10
CA SER A 145 2.64 -7.07 -12.83
C SER A 145 2.81 -8.58 -12.96
N ASP A 146 3.68 -9.16 -12.13
CA ASP A 146 3.83 -10.60 -12.03
C ASP A 146 2.46 -11.26 -11.69
N PRO A 147 2.05 -12.34 -12.40
CA PRO A 147 0.81 -13.05 -12.11
C PRO A 147 0.66 -13.49 -10.65
N GLN A 148 1.75 -13.88 -9.99
CA GLN A 148 1.74 -14.30 -8.60
C GLN A 148 1.45 -13.12 -7.66
N PHE A 149 2.00 -11.95 -7.95
CA PHE A 149 1.74 -10.72 -7.20
C PHE A 149 0.27 -10.30 -7.32
N ALA A 150 -0.28 -10.34 -8.54
CA ALA A 150 -1.67 -9.99 -8.79
C ALA A 150 -2.62 -10.85 -7.95
N GLN A 151 -2.40 -12.16 -7.92
CA GLN A 151 -3.20 -13.08 -7.11
C GLN A 151 -3.10 -12.78 -5.62
N GLN A 152 -1.90 -12.49 -5.12
CA GLN A 152 -1.69 -12.17 -3.70
C GLN A 152 -2.39 -10.87 -3.29
N ALA A 153 -2.27 -9.82 -4.12
CA ALA A 153 -2.95 -8.55 -3.87
C ALA A 153 -4.48 -8.71 -3.87
N LEU A 154 -5.03 -9.39 -4.87
CA LEU A 154 -6.47 -9.67 -4.97
C LEU A 154 -6.99 -10.50 -3.78
N GLN A 155 -6.23 -11.52 -3.37
CA GLN A 155 -6.57 -12.33 -2.20
C GLN A 155 -6.56 -11.49 -0.92
N ALA A 156 -5.59 -10.59 -0.76
CA ALA A 156 -5.52 -9.69 0.38
C ALA A 156 -6.75 -8.76 0.40
N PHE A 157 -7.02 -8.03 -0.68
CA PHE A 157 -8.18 -7.13 -0.77
C PHE A 157 -9.50 -7.84 -0.47
N ARG A 158 -9.69 -9.06 -1.00
CA ARG A 158 -10.88 -9.88 -0.71
C ARG A 158 -10.97 -10.26 0.77
N LYS A 159 -9.86 -10.66 1.41
CA LYS A 159 -9.83 -11.00 2.85
C LYS A 159 -10.15 -9.80 3.74
N PHE A 160 -9.71 -8.60 3.34
CA PHE A 160 -10.05 -7.35 4.04
C PHE A 160 -11.48 -6.84 3.73
N GLY A 161 -12.23 -7.54 2.87
CA GLY A 161 -13.63 -7.23 2.60
C GLY A 161 -13.87 -6.17 1.53
N PHE A 162 -12.86 -5.83 0.73
CA PHE A 162 -13.00 -4.90 -0.40
C PHE A 162 -13.79 -5.52 -1.57
N GLN A 163 -14.68 -4.73 -2.16
CA GLN A 163 -15.34 -5.00 -3.43
C GLN A 163 -14.49 -4.43 -4.57
N LEU A 164 -13.93 -5.30 -5.39
CA LEU A 164 -13.03 -4.89 -6.47
C LEU A 164 -13.79 -4.65 -7.79
N VAL A 165 -13.51 -3.53 -8.44
CA VAL A 165 -13.95 -3.22 -9.80
C VAL A 165 -12.71 -3.06 -10.66
N ILE A 166 -12.45 -4.03 -11.53
CA ILE A 166 -11.19 -4.12 -12.28
C ILE A 166 -11.45 -3.87 -13.75
N VAL A 167 -10.72 -2.92 -14.33
CA VAL A 167 -10.66 -2.69 -15.78
C VAL A 167 -9.42 -3.38 -16.31
N ALA A 168 -9.62 -4.40 -17.15
CA ALA A 168 -8.53 -5.16 -17.76
C ALA A 168 -8.90 -5.59 -19.18
N THR A 169 -7.88 -5.82 -20.02
CA THR A 169 -8.08 -6.41 -21.34
C THR A 169 -8.42 -7.89 -21.21
N VAL A 170 -9.17 -8.43 -22.17
CA VAL A 170 -9.62 -9.85 -22.22
C VAL A 170 -8.46 -10.85 -22.10
N GLN A 171 -7.25 -10.46 -22.55
CA GLN A 171 -6.04 -11.29 -22.51
C GLN A 171 -5.48 -11.43 -21.08
N ASN A 172 -5.52 -10.36 -20.29
CA ASN A 172 -5.00 -10.32 -18.91
C ASN A 172 -5.98 -10.89 -17.87
N ALA A 173 -7.23 -11.13 -18.28
CA ALA A 173 -8.29 -11.65 -17.40
C ALA A 173 -8.00 -13.03 -16.80
N THR A 174 -7.10 -13.85 -17.37
CA THR A 174 -6.86 -15.23 -16.90
C THR A 174 -6.26 -15.27 -15.49
N THR A 175 -5.34 -14.37 -15.18
CA THR A 175 -4.67 -14.32 -13.87
C THR A 175 -5.62 -14.00 -12.73
N ILE A 176 -6.59 -13.12 -13.02
CA ILE A 176 -7.52 -12.55 -12.05
C ILE A 176 -8.88 -13.27 -12.03
N GLN A 177 -9.13 -14.16 -12.99
CA GLN A 177 -10.36 -14.94 -13.15
C GLN A 177 -10.87 -15.61 -11.86
N PRO A 178 -10.03 -16.23 -11.01
CA PRO A 178 -10.50 -16.88 -9.77
C PRO A 178 -11.10 -15.91 -8.73
N TYR A 179 -10.86 -14.61 -8.89
CA TYR A 179 -11.27 -13.55 -7.96
C TYR A 179 -12.42 -12.69 -8.51
N ILE A 180 -12.95 -13.03 -9.68
CA ILE A 180 -14.00 -12.27 -10.36
C ILE A 180 -15.28 -13.10 -10.37
N ASP A 181 -16.37 -12.55 -9.85
CA ASP A 181 -17.69 -13.19 -9.91
C ASP A 181 -18.44 -12.84 -11.21
N SER A 182 -18.30 -11.59 -11.68
CA SER A 182 -19.01 -11.04 -12.84
C SER A 182 -18.08 -10.25 -13.75
N VAL A 183 -18.31 -10.37 -15.06
CA VAL A 183 -17.55 -9.69 -16.11
C VAL A 183 -18.48 -8.76 -16.87
N VAL A 184 -18.11 -7.49 -16.95
CA VAL A 184 -18.78 -6.51 -17.82
C VAL A 184 -17.92 -6.33 -19.07
N MET A 185 -18.40 -6.83 -20.19
CA MET A 185 -17.74 -6.68 -21.48
C MET A 185 -18.22 -5.39 -22.14
N VAL A 186 -17.27 -4.55 -22.51
CA VAL A 186 -17.51 -3.33 -23.29
C VAL A 186 -16.91 -3.53 -24.67
N SER A 187 -17.75 -3.54 -25.70
CA SER A 187 -17.32 -3.59 -27.10
C SER A 187 -17.60 -2.26 -27.78
N LYS A 188 -16.66 -1.82 -28.60
CA LYS A 188 -16.79 -0.61 -29.42
C LYS A 188 -17.02 -1.04 -30.85
N THR A 189 -18.13 -0.63 -31.45
CA THR A 189 -18.39 -0.83 -32.87
C THR A 189 -17.97 0.43 -33.63
N GLU A 190 -17.02 0.24 -34.56
CA GLU A 190 -16.60 1.28 -35.51
C GLU A 190 -17.79 1.69 -36.38
N ALA A 191 -17.90 2.99 -36.62
CA ALA A 191 -19.07 3.55 -37.27
C ALA A 191 -18.85 3.56 -38.78
N THR A 192 -19.59 2.76 -39.53
CA THR A 192 -19.48 2.67 -41.00
C THR A 192 -20.35 3.74 -41.67
N GLY A 193 -19.78 4.93 -41.94
CA GLY A 193 -20.44 5.99 -42.70
C GLY A 193 -19.85 7.40 -42.47
N ARG A 194 -20.18 8.36 -43.35
CA ARG A 194 -19.85 9.79 -43.12
C ARG A 194 -20.67 10.30 -41.92
N ASN A 195 -20.00 10.84 -40.90
CA ASN A 195 -20.56 11.34 -39.62
C ASN A 195 -21.08 10.29 -38.62
N ALA A 196 -20.75 9.01 -38.79
CA ALA A 196 -21.15 8.00 -37.81
C ALA A 196 -20.26 8.08 -36.55
N ARG A 197 -20.87 8.06 -35.35
CA ARG A 197 -20.14 8.09 -34.07
C ARG A 197 -19.92 6.66 -33.57
N PRO A 198 -18.77 6.34 -32.96
CA PRO A 198 -18.56 5.03 -32.37
C PRO A 198 -19.60 4.77 -31.28
N VAL A 199 -20.17 3.57 -31.27
CA VAL A 199 -21.13 3.13 -30.26
C VAL A 199 -20.45 2.09 -29.38
N ALA A 200 -20.55 2.27 -28.06
CA ALA A 200 -20.15 1.27 -27.09
C ALA A 200 -21.38 0.43 -26.70
N THR A 201 -21.24 -0.89 -26.76
CA THR A 201 -22.26 -1.82 -26.27
C THR A 201 -21.73 -2.58 -25.06
N ILE A 202 -22.61 -2.85 -24.09
CA ILE A 202 -22.27 -3.45 -22.81
C ILE A 202 -22.98 -4.79 -22.70
N ALA A 203 -22.26 -5.83 -22.29
CA ALA A 203 -22.83 -7.12 -21.96
C ALA A 203 -22.26 -7.62 -20.63
N THR A 204 -23.14 -7.94 -19.68
CA THR A 204 -22.77 -8.52 -18.39
C THR A 204 -22.88 -10.04 -18.47
N ARG A 205 -21.87 -10.75 -17.97
CA ARG A 205 -21.81 -12.21 -17.90
C ARG A 205 -21.25 -12.64 -16.56
N THR A 206 -21.58 -13.85 -16.14
CA THR A 206 -20.84 -14.51 -15.04
C THR A 206 -19.44 -14.91 -15.52
N ILE A 207 -18.52 -15.13 -14.58
CA ILE A 207 -17.17 -15.57 -14.94
C ILE A 207 -17.14 -16.93 -15.64
N SER A 208 -18.08 -17.82 -15.32
CA SER A 208 -18.25 -19.14 -15.94
C SER A 208 -18.66 -19.02 -17.40
N GLU A 209 -19.71 -18.23 -17.69
CA GLU A 209 -20.18 -17.93 -19.05
C GLU A 209 -19.09 -17.24 -19.88
N PHE A 210 -18.34 -16.32 -19.27
CA PHE A 210 -17.21 -15.67 -19.94
C PHE A 210 -16.11 -16.68 -20.32
N GLY A 211 -15.85 -17.67 -19.46
CA GLY A 211 -14.89 -18.74 -19.74
C GLY A 211 -15.28 -19.58 -20.96
N GLU A 212 -16.56 -19.88 -21.12
CA GLU A 212 -17.13 -20.58 -22.28
C GLU A 212 -17.02 -19.74 -23.56
N LEU A 213 -17.51 -18.50 -23.51
CA LEU A 213 -17.46 -17.57 -24.64
C LEU A 213 -16.02 -17.35 -25.14
N ARG A 214 -15.05 -17.24 -24.22
CA ARG A 214 -13.65 -17.07 -24.59
C ARG A 214 -13.07 -18.32 -25.27
N ARG A 215 -13.50 -19.52 -24.87
CA ARG A 215 -13.12 -20.78 -25.54
C ARG A 215 -13.68 -20.82 -26.96
N GLU A 216 -14.94 -20.44 -27.14
CA GLU A 216 -15.59 -20.36 -28.46
C GLU A 216 -14.91 -19.32 -29.36
N MET A 217 -14.64 -18.11 -28.85
CA MET A 217 -13.93 -17.06 -29.60
C MET A 217 -12.52 -17.50 -30.02
N ARG A 218 -11.78 -18.20 -29.14
CA ARG A 218 -10.46 -18.75 -29.50
C ARG A 218 -10.53 -19.91 -30.49
N ALA A 219 -11.56 -20.75 -30.42
CA ALA A 219 -11.78 -21.83 -31.36
C ALA A 219 -12.12 -21.29 -32.76
N ASN A 220 -13.00 -20.28 -32.82
CA ASN A 220 -13.37 -19.61 -34.06
C ASN A 220 -12.23 -18.77 -34.67
N ALA A 221 -11.32 -18.23 -33.85
CA ALA A 221 -10.11 -17.56 -34.33
C ALA A 221 -9.02 -18.52 -34.85
N ARG A 222 -9.13 -19.83 -34.59
CA ARG A 222 -8.16 -20.87 -34.99
C ARG A 222 -8.58 -21.68 -36.22
N VAL A 223 -9.71 -21.39 -36.87
CA VAL A 223 -10.05 -22.01 -38.16
C VAL A 223 -9.15 -21.39 -39.24
N PRO A 224 -8.24 -22.17 -39.87
CA PRO A 224 -7.23 -21.64 -40.77
C PRO A 224 -7.85 -21.31 -42.13
N ALA A 225 -7.48 -20.16 -42.71
CA ALA A 225 -7.61 -19.95 -44.14
C ALA A 225 -6.55 -20.79 -44.85
N GLY A 226 -6.86 -22.08 -45.00
CA GLY A 226 -6.34 -22.90 -46.08
C GLY A 226 -7.41 -22.99 -47.16
N VAL A 227 -7.30 -22.11 -48.17
CA VAL A 227 -7.59 -22.37 -49.58
C VAL A 227 -6.59 -21.53 -50.39
#